data_AF-A0A197KEC0-F1
#
_entry.id   AF-A0A197KEC0-F1
#
_cell.length_a   1.000
_cell.length_b   1.000
_cell.length_c   1.000
_cell.angle_alpha   90.00
_cell.angle_beta   90.00
_cell.angle_gamma   90.00
#
_symmetry.space_group_name_H-M   'P 1'
#
loop_
_entity.id
_entity.type
_entity.pdbx_description
1 polymer ?
#
loop_
_entity_poly.entity_id
_entity_poly.type
_entity_poly.pdbx_seq_one_letter_code
_entity_poly.pdbx_strand_id
1 'polypeptide(L)'
;MATTQETQATTQPSGPAFQREKHIQYFKRTLQMLPEPYTSQDTFRITLGLFAIGGLELLGVLEETISEANRKAWIEWIYSQQRIPSKDSPSEDDDALYGFGGPFSGLAFQEPTDGRQNLGCECSSHTTPYDTAHLTMTYTALLSLIMLGDDLSRVAKEPILKSLRKLQQPNGCFIPCITDYEPDMRFVYCAAAVSYILNDWSGVDKPALLNFIRESQTYEHGFAQSPRHEAHGGTTYCAIASLGLMGGDAFLDQRTMVRQEGETDSEFEERRSRAGFVDLEGTRRWCLQRQTTGFQGRTNKPTDTCYSFWIGGAIAAMGSFDLVNFECNRGFLMETQHKAFGGFGKWVDTYPDVLHSYMGIASLALMGEPGIRPLEPLLNISKRMQERLYNETVFWKK
;
A
#
# COMPACT_ATOMS: atom_id res chain seq x y z
N MET A 1 9.63 -51.67 -5.01
CA MET A 1 8.71 -50.56 -4.68
C MET A 1 9.35 -49.28 -5.18
N ALA A 2 8.99 -48.87 -6.39
CA ALA A 2 9.46 -47.61 -6.98
C ALA A 2 8.36 -46.58 -6.73
N THR A 3 8.64 -45.62 -5.86
CA THR A 3 7.81 -44.44 -5.59
C THR A 3 7.92 -43.50 -6.78
N THR A 4 6.91 -43.49 -7.65
CA THR A 4 6.70 -42.47 -8.65
C THR A 4 6.41 -41.14 -7.97
N GLN A 5 7.34 -40.18 -8.10
CA GLN A 5 7.08 -38.77 -7.85
C GLN A 5 6.06 -38.29 -8.89
N GLU A 6 4.84 -37.98 -8.44
CA GLU A 6 3.90 -37.20 -9.23
C GLU A 6 4.49 -35.81 -9.45
N THR A 7 4.96 -35.57 -10.67
CA THR A 7 5.25 -34.25 -11.18
C THR A 7 3.90 -33.57 -11.38
N GLN A 8 3.54 -32.62 -10.51
CA GLN A 8 2.42 -31.71 -10.75
C GLN A 8 2.72 -30.93 -12.03
N ALA A 9 2.09 -31.34 -13.13
CA ALA A 9 2.08 -30.58 -14.36
C ALA A 9 1.34 -29.26 -14.07
N THR A 10 2.09 -28.16 -14.04
CA THR A 10 1.52 -26.81 -14.04
C THR A 10 0.85 -26.60 -15.38
N THR A 11 -0.46 -26.82 -15.43
CA THR A 11 -1.29 -26.48 -16.58
C THR A 11 -1.14 -24.99 -16.84
N GLN A 12 -0.55 -24.63 -17.99
CA GLN A 12 -0.52 -23.23 -18.40
C GLN A 12 -1.95 -22.68 -18.48
N PRO A 13 -2.20 -21.45 -17.99
CA PRO A 13 -3.53 -20.85 -18.07
C PRO A 13 -4.01 -20.77 -19.53
N SER A 14 -5.27 -21.11 -19.79
CA SER A 14 -5.91 -20.84 -21.08
C SER A 14 -5.94 -19.33 -21.35
N GLY A 15 -5.56 -18.91 -22.56
CA GLY A 15 -5.60 -17.50 -23.00
C GLY A 15 -4.23 -16.91 -23.38
N PRO A 16 -4.15 -15.60 -23.62
CA PRO A 16 -2.89 -14.96 -24.02
C PRO A 16 -1.82 -15.10 -22.93
N ALA A 17 -0.57 -15.25 -23.37
CA ALA A 17 0.56 -15.43 -22.48
C ALA A 17 0.91 -14.15 -21.73
N PHE A 18 1.23 -14.30 -20.45
CA PHE A 18 1.81 -13.24 -19.64
C PHE A 18 3.26 -12.99 -20.09
N GLN A 19 3.57 -11.77 -20.53
CA GLN A 19 4.85 -11.41 -21.14
C GLN A 19 5.86 -10.96 -20.09
N ARG A 20 6.19 -11.88 -19.17
CA ARG A 20 7.01 -11.65 -17.97
C ARG A 20 8.26 -10.81 -18.24
N GLU A 21 9.07 -11.20 -19.23
CA GLU A 21 10.33 -10.53 -19.54
C GLU A 21 10.13 -9.08 -19.97
N LYS A 22 9.03 -8.76 -20.65
CA LYS A 22 8.74 -7.37 -21.04
C LYS A 22 8.34 -6.52 -19.84
N HIS A 23 7.60 -7.07 -18.88
CA HIS A 23 7.29 -6.39 -17.62
C HIS A 23 8.56 -6.11 -16.81
N ILE A 24 9.50 -7.04 -16.78
CA ILE A 24 10.82 -6.81 -16.15
C ILE A 24 11.51 -5.63 -16.84
N GLN A 25 11.60 -5.62 -18.17
CA GLN A 25 12.22 -4.50 -18.88
C GLN A 25 11.45 -3.18 -18.69
N TYR A 26 10.12 -3.22 -18.56
CA TYR A 26 9.30 -2.05 -18.26
C TYR A 26 9.71 -1.39 -16.95
N PHE A 27 9.68 -2.14 -15.84
CA PHE A 27 10.04 -1.59 -14.53
C PHE A 27 11.52 -1.17 -14.45
N LYS A 28 12.43 -1.87 -15.15
CA LYS A 28 13.83 -1.44 -15.28
C LYS A 28 13.96 -0.05 -15.88
N ARG A 29 13.25 0.22 -16.98
CA ARG A 29 13.27 1.53 -17.63
C ARG A 29 12.69 2.60 -16.72
N THR A 30 11.57 2.30 -16.07
CA THR A 30 10.91 3.21 -15.10
C THR A 30 11.86 3.66 -13.98
N LEU A 31 12.69 2.76 -13.46
CA LEU A 31 13.66 3.08 -12.39
C LEU A 31 14.88 3.87 -12.89
N GLN A 32 15.12 3.92 -14.20
CA GLN A 32 16.21 4.69 -14.79
C GLN A 32 15.76 6.09 -15.19
N MET A 33 14.60 6.20 -15.85
CA MET A 33 14.10 7.46 -16.38
C MET A 33 12.59 7.40 -16.61
N LEU A 34 11.92 8.50 -16.30
CA LEU A 34 10.51 8.71 -16.65
C LEU A 34 10.42 9.74 -17.79
N PRO A 35 9.52 9.54 -18.77
CA PRO A 35 9.32 10.51 -19.84
C PRO A 35 8.58 11.76 -19.33
N GLU A 36 8.67 12.86 -20.09
CA GLU A 36 8.06 14.17 -19.78
C GLU A 36 6.59 14.11 -19.28
N PRO A 37 5.70 13.24 -19.79
CA PRO A 37 4.33 13.17 -19.26
C PRO A 37 4.22 12.87 -17.75
N TYR A 38 5.28 12.36 -17.12
CA TYR A 38 5.34 12.13 -15.67
C TYR A 38 5.74 13.37 -14.86
N THR A 39 5.99 14.54 -15.48
CA THR A 39 6.34 15.77 -14.75
C THR A 39 5.28 16.15 -13.71
N SER A 40 4.00 15.90 -13.97
CA SER A 40 2.92 16.13 -12.98
C SER A 40 3.02 15.25 -11.74
N GLN A 41 3.83 14.18 -11.79
CA GLN A 41 4.04 13.20 -10.74
C GLN A 41 5.38 13.38 -10.03
N ASP A 42 6.11 14.47 -10.28
CA ASP A 42 7.43 14.68 -9.69
C ASP A 42 7.35 14.61 -8.15
N THR A 43 6.36 15.28 -7.54
CA THR A 43 6.10 15.24 -6.08
C THR A 43 5.80 13.85 -5.52
N PHE A 44 5.49 12.86 -6.37
CA PHE A 44 5.14 11.48 -6.02
C PHE A 44 6.19 10.45 -6.47
N ARG A 45 7.42 10.88 -6.78
CA ARG A 45 8.48 9.99 -7.31
C ARG A 45 8.82 8.80 -6.42
N ILE A 46 8.72 8.92 -5.09
CA ILE A 46 8.90 7.77 -4.19
C ILE A 46 7.82 6.72 -4.43
N THR A 47 6.56 7.12 -4.64
CA THR A 47 5.47 6.20 -4.96
C THR A 47 5.67 5.52 -6.32
N LEU A 48 6.13 6.25 -7.34
CA LEU A 48 6.49 5.65 -8.63
C LEU A 48 7.64 4.64 -8.50
N GLY A 49 8.65 4.99 -7.68
CA GLY A 49 9.75 4.10 -7.32
C GLY A 49 9.26 2.83 -6.63
N LEU A 50 8.39 2.96 -5.62
CA LEU A 50 7.77 1.83 -4.92
C LEU A 50 7.09 0.87 -5.90
N PHE A 51 6.26 1.37 -6.80
CA PHE A 51 5.56 0.53 -7.76
C PHE A 51 6.52 -0.23 -8.70
N ALA A 52 7.60 0.41 -9.14
CA ALA A 52 8.57 -0.25 -10.00
C ALA A 52 9.47 -1.25 -9.24
N ILE A 53 9.90 -0.91 -8.03
CA ILE A 53 10.64 -1.81 -7.12
C ILE A 53 9.76 -3.00 -6.78
N GLY A 54 8.53 -2.76 -6.33
CA GLY A 54 7.54 -3.78 -5.99
C GLY A 54 7.17 -4.67 -7.17
N GLY A 55 7.10 -4.12 -8.39
CA GLY A 55 6.90 -4.90 -9.61
C GLY A 55 8.04 -5.89 -9.86
N LEU A 56 9.30 -5.44 -9.77
CA LEU A 56 10.47 -6.33 -9.89
C LEU A 56 10.57 -7.33 -8.74
N GLU A 57 10.16 -6.92 -7.54
CA GLU A 57 10.14 -7.77 -6.34
C GLU A 57 9.11 -8.89 -6.51
N LEU A 58 7.87 -8.59 -6.89
CA LEU A 58 6.85 -9.60 -7.18
C LEU A 58 7.24 -10.51 -8.33
N LEU A 59 7.91 -9.99 -9.36
CA LEU A 59 8.44 -10.80 -10.46
C LEU A 59 9.63 -11.67 -10.08
N GLY A 60 10.17 -11.50 -8.87
CA GLY A 60 11.21 -12.34 -8.32
C GLY A 60 12.63 -11.98 -8.74
N VAL A 61 12.84 -10.82 -9.36
CA VAL A 61 14.09 -10.47 -10.05
C VAL A 61 14.71 -9.16 -9.58
N LEU A 62 14.19 -8.51 -8.54
CA LEU A 62 14.71 -7.23 -8.04
C LEU A 62 16.22 -7.29 -7.79
N GLU A 63 16.71 -8.29 -7.06
CA GLU A 63 18.12 -8.39 -6.67
C GLU A 63 19.05 -8.80 -7.81
N GLU A 64 18.53 -9.54 -8.79
CA GLU A 64 19.22 -9.90 -10.04
C GLU A 64 19.31 -8.69 -10.99
N THR A 65 18.25 -7.87 -11.00
CA THR A 65 18.05 -6.80 -11.96
C THR A 65 18.75 -5.50 -11.55
N ILE A 66 18.79 -5.21 -10.25
CA ILE A 66 19.36 -3.99 -9.68
C ILE A 66 20.57 -4.35 -8.85
N SER A 67 21.74 -3.79 -9.16
CA SER A 67 22.98 -4.07 -8.42
C SER A 67 22.87 -3.65 -6.95
N GLU A 68 23.65 -4.29 -6.07
CA GLU A 68 23.71 -3.93 -4.66
C GLU A 68 24.11 -2.46 -4.46
N ALA A 69 25.05 -1.95 -5.27
CA ALA A 69 25.45 -0.55 -5.25
C ALA A 69 24.28 0.40 -5.55
N ASN A 70 23.45 0.09 -6.55
CA ASN A 70 22.27 0.88 -6.87
C ASN A 70 21.21 0.80 -5.76
N ARG A 71 20.96 -0.39 -5.21
CA ARG A 71 20.01 -0.53 -4.07
C ARG A 71 20.44 0.30 -2.87
N LYS A 72 21.74 0.27 -2.52
CA LYS A 72 22.33 1.13 -1.48
C LYS A 72 22.15 2.60 -1.81
N ALA A 73 22.51 3.04 -3.03
CA ALA A 73 22.35 4.43 -3.44
C ALA A 73 20.87 4.91 -3.39
N TRP A 74 19.92 4.05 -3.73
CA TRP A 74 18.49 4.37 -3.66
C TRP A 74 17.99 4.44 -2.22
N ILE A 75 18.49 3.59 -1.32
CA ILE A 75 18.23 3.71 0.11
C ILE A 75 18.72 5.08 0.63
N GLU A 76 19.94 5.49 0.28
CA GLU A 76 20.46 6.82 0.65
C GLU A 76 19.61 7.95 0.07
N TRP A 77 19.16 7.82 -1.19
CA TRP A 77 18.24 8.77 -1.80
C TRP A 77 16.92 8.86 -1.05
N ILE A 78 16.30 7.74 -0.67
CA ILE A 78 15.05 7.75 0.11
C ILE A 78 15.27 8.43 1.47
N TYR A 79 16.35 8.09 2.18
CA TYR A 79 16.65 8.72 3.47
C TYR A 79 16.91 10.22 3.38
N SER A 80 17.49 10.71 2.28
CA SER A 80 17.63 12.15 2.05
C SER A 80 16.30 12.89 1.92
N GLN A 81 15.20 12.18 1.67
CA GLN A 81 13.84 12.75 1.65
C GLN A 81 13.16 12.72 3.04
N GLN A 82 13.80 12.14 4.06
CA GLN A 82 13.29 12.16 5.42
C GLN A 82 13.46 13.55 6.03
N ARG A 83 12.41 14.07 6.66
CA ARG A 83 12.40 15.30 7.43
C ARG A 83 12.57 14.95 8.90
N ILE A 84 13.63 15.46 9.51
CA ILE A 84 13.98 15.20 10.92
C ILE A 84 14.03 16.54 11.69
N PRO A 85 13.75 16.53 13.01
CA PRO A 85 13.86 17.73 13.84
C PRO A 85 15.27 18.33 13.78
N SER A 86 15.35 19.66 13.74
CA SER A 86 16.63 20.38 13.88
C SER A 86 17.26 20.11 15.25
N LYS A 87 18.59 19.93 15.28
CA LYS A 87 19.35 19.76 16.53
C LYS A 87 19.42 21.04 17.36
N ASP A 88 19.30 22.20 16.71
CA ASP A 88 19.46 23.51 17.36
C ASP A 88 18.16 23.99 18.02
N SER A 89 16.99 23.52 17.54
CA SER A 89 15.66 23.83 18.10
C SER A 89 14.73 22.60 18.10
N PRO A 90 15.06 21.52 18.83
CA PRO A 90 14.32 20.25 18.77
C PRO A 90 12.90 20.33 19.38
N SER A 91 12.61 21.35 20.19
CA SER A 91 11.37 21.50 20.96
C SER A 91 10.50 22.70 20.56
N GLU A 92 10.94 23.56 19.65
CA GLU A 92 10.29 24.86 19.42
C GLU A 92 9.30 24.89 18.26
N ASP A 93 9.18 23.78 17.52
CA ASP A 93 8.40 23.76 16.29
C ASP A 93 7.16 22.86 16.39
N ASP A 94 6.13 23.39 17.03
CA ASP A 94 4.84 22.73 17.13
C ASP A 94 4.06 22.69 15.81
N ASP A 95 4.56 23.32 14.75
CA ASP A 95 3.91 23.32 13.43
C ASP A 95 4.61 22.38 12.43
N ALA A 96 5.87 21.98 12.66
CA ALA A 96 6.58 21.07 11.76
C ALA A 96 5.94 19.67 11.64
N LEU A 97 5.98 19.12 10.42
CA LEU A 97 5.64 17.74 10.09
C LEU A 97 6.87 16.97 9.65
N TYR A 98 7.03 15.79 10.22
CA TYR A 98 8.14 14.86 10.02
C TYR A 98 7.65 13.58 9.34
N GLY A 99 8.57 12.90 8.66
CA GLY A 99 8.28 11.79 7.75
C GLY A 99 9.07 11.95 6.49
N PHE A 100 8.56 11.47 5.37
CA PHE A 100 9.20 11.62 4.06
C PHE A 100 8.39 12.58 3.20
N GLY A 101 9.09 13.41 2.44
CA GLY A 101 8.51 14.32 1.45
C GLY A 101 8.62 13.80 0.02
N GLY A 102 8.08 14.57 -0.94
CA GLY A 102 8.40 14.42 -2.36
C GLY A 102 9.87 14.77 -2.66
N PRO A 103 10.36 14.57 -3.89
CA PRO A 103 11.74 14.89 -4.25
C PRO A 103 12.08 16.35 -3.97
N PHE A 104 13.31 16.53 -3.51
CA PHE A 104 14.14 17.74 -3.53
C PHE A 104 13.45 19.07 -3.87
N SER A 105 13.01 19.78 -2.83
CA SER A 105 12.52 21.17 -2.89
C SER A 105 13.60 22.22 -3.18
N GLY A 106 14.79 21.81 -3.64
CA GLY A 106 15.97 22.69 -3.83
C GLY A 106 17.02 22.63 -2.73
N LEU A 107 16.85 21.81 -1.68
CA LEU A 107 17.71 21.76 -0.49
C LEU A 107 18.91 20.84 -0.66
N ALA A 108 20.15 21.33 -0.56
CA ALA A 108 21.39 20.56 -0.77
C ALA A 108 21.31 19.07 -0.37
N PHE A 109 21.64 18.18 -1.31
CA PHE A 109 21.76 16.76 -1.02
C PHE A 109 22.95 16.60 -0.07
N GLN A 110 22.67 16.32 1.20
CA GLN A 110 23.71 16.13 2.19
C GLN A 110 24.35 14.77 1.90
N GLU A 111 25.48 14.77 1.20
CA GLU A 111 26.26 13.55 1.06
C GLU A 111 26.68 13.05 2.46
N PRO A 112 26.77 11.73 2.68
CA PRO A 112 27.26 11.15 3.92
C PRO A 112 28.77 11.38 4.08
N THR A 113 29.23 12.63 4.13
CA THR A 113 30.65 12.98 4.12
C THR A 113 31.23 13.26 5.50
N ASP A 114 30.49 13.10 6.60
CA ASP A 114 30.96 13.61 7.90
C ASP A 114 30.63 12.75 9.14
N GLY A 115 30.49 11.43 8.97
CA GLY A 115 30.26 10.53 10.11
C GLY A 115 28.94 10.76 10.85
N ARG A 116 28.03 11.58 10.29
CA ARG A 116 26.68 11.79 10.80
C ARG A 116 25.84 10.55 10.49
N GLN A 117 25.26 9.95 11.53
CA GLN A 117 24.39 8.77 11.42
C GLN A 117 23.03 9.07 10.74
N ASN A 118 22.66 10.35 10.58
CA ASN A 118 21.34 10.77 10.10
C ASN A 118 21.46 11.50 8.76
N LEU A 119 20.91 10.89 7.71
CA LEU A 119 20.83 11.42 6.33
C LEU A 119 19.58 12.27 6.07
N GLY A 120 18.70 12.45 7.06
CA GLY A 120 17.50 13.26 6.90
C GLY A 120 17.83 14.75 6.75
N CYS A 121 16.97 15.48 6.04
CA CYS A 121 16.96 16.94 6.13
C CYS A 121 16.62 17.35 7.57
N GLU A 122 17.59 17.96 8.26
CA GLU A 122 17.31 18.78 9.44
C GLU A 122 16.44 19.95 8.99
N CYS A 123 15.16 19.87 9.31
CA CYS A 123 14.14 20.74 8.76
C CYS A 123 13.32 21.32 9.91
N SER A 124 13.03 22.62 9.86
CA SER A 124 12.08 23.30 10.75
C SER A 124 11.15 24.19 9.91
N SER A 125 9.92 24.38 10.37
CA SER A 125 8.92 25.30 9.80
C SER A 125 9.45 26.74 9.72
N HIS A 126 10.43 27.11 10.53
CA HIS A 126 11.05 28.44 10.49
C HIS A 126 12.12 28.59 9.40
N THR A 127 12.89 27.55 9.08
CA THR A 127 13.99 27.63 8.10
C THR A 127 13.56 27.16 6.70
N THR A 128 12.66 26.19 6.64
CA THR A 128 12.15 25.59 5.41
C THR A 128 10.63 25.42 5.48
N PRO A 129 9.85 26.52 5.53
CA PRO A 129 8.40 26.49 5.81
C PRO A 129 7.58 25.65 4.83
N TYR A 130 8.07 25.48 3.60
CA TYR A 130 7.39 24.73 2.54
C TYR A 130 7.93 23.32 2.35
N ASP A 131 9.00 22.96 3.06
CA ASP A 131 9.60 21.63 2.96
C ASP A 131 9.02 20.71 4.04
N THR A 132 7.86 20.16 3.73
CA THR A 132 7.05 19.38 4.67
C THR A 132 6.99 17.91 4.28
N ALA A 133 6.83 17.04 5.28
CA ALA A 133 6.54 15.63 5.03
C ALA A 133 5.12 15.46 4.46
N HIS A 134 4.95 14.40 3.67
CA HIS A 134 3.66 14.00 3.12
C HIS A 134 3.35 12.57 3.56
N LEU A 135 2.13 12.32 4.04
CA LEU A 135 1.78 11.03 4.64
C LEU A 135 1.92 9.86 3.66
N THR A 136 1.46 10.00 2.42
CA THR A 136 1.67 9.00 1.36
C THR A 136 3.15 8.77 1.02
N MET A 137 3.98 9.82 1.03
CA MET A 137 5.42 9.66 0.79
C MET A 137 6.08 8.92 1.96
N THR A 138 5.66 9.20 3.19
CA THR A 138 6.10 8.47 4.39
C THR A 138 5.78 6.98 4.29
N TYR A 139 4.54 6.63 3.97
CA TYR A 139 4.12 5.25 3.73
C TYR A 139 4.96 4.57 2.64
N THR A 140 5.08 5.21 1.47
CA THR A 140 5.76 4.59 0.32
C THR A 140 7.28 4.52 0.47
N ALA A 141 7.89 5.46 1.20
CA ALA A 141 9.31 5.43 1.55
C ALA A 141 9.63 4.24 2.47
N LEU A 142 8.84 4.02 3.51
CA LEU A 142 9.03 2.91 4.45
C LEU A 142 8.95 1.55 3.72
N LEU A 143 7.94 1.35 2.87
CA LEU A 143 7.85 0.12 2.08
C LEU A 143 9.01 -0.03 1.09
N SER A 144 9.43 1.06 0.43
CA SER A 144 10.56 1.03 -0.50
C SER A 144 11.86 0.64 0.21
N LEU A 145 12.10 1.18 1.41
CA LEU A 145 13.25 0.82 2.24
C LEU A 145 13.26 -0.68 2.60
N ILE A 146 12.11 -1.22 3.03
CA ILE A 146 11.95 -2.65 3.31
C ILE A 146 12.28 -3.48 2.05
N MET A 147 11.68 -3.13 0.91
CA MET A 147 11.89 -3.86 -0.34
C MET A 147 13.34 -3.81 -0.85
N LEU A 148 14.05 -2.72 -0.59
CA LEU A 148 15.45 -2.56 -1.00
C LEU A 148 16.46 -3.23 -0.05
N GLY A 149 16.01 -3.67 1.12
CA GLY A 149 16.84 -4.41 2.06
C GLY A 149 17.25 -3.63 3.31
N ASP A 150 16.73 -2.43 3.54
CA ASP A 150 17.04 -1.65 4.74
C ASP A 150 16.32 -2.23 5.99
N ASP A 151 16.87 -1.97 7.18
CA ASP A 151 16.33 -2.45 8.46
C ASP A 151 15.49 -1.41 9.21
N LEU A 152 15.35 -0.20 8.65
CA LEU A 152 14.65 0.95 9.20
C LEU A 152 15.29 1.58 10.45
N SER A 153 16.54 1.22 10.80
CA SER A 153 17.26 1.77 11.96
C SER A 153 17.46 3.29 11.93
N ARG A 154 17.47 3.89 10.73
CA ARG A 154 17.64 5.34 10.51
C ARG A 154 16.31 6.09 10.39
N VAL A 155 15.18 5.41 10.56
CA VAL A 155 13.85 6.05 10.54
C VAL A 155 13.61 6.78 11.86
N ALA A 156 13.27 8.08 11.76
CA ALA A 156 12.92 8.94 12.87
C ALA A 156 11.48 8.64 13.34
N LYS A 157 11.30 7.49 14.00
CA LYS A 157 10.01 6.96 14.45
C LYS A 157 9.21 7.98 15.28
N GLU A 158 9.76 8.49 16.38
CA GLU A 158 9.03 9.39 17.29
C GLU A 158 8.54 10.68 16.60
N PRO A 159 9.36 11.38 15.78
CA PRO A 159 8.89 12.49 14.96
C PRO A 159 7.75 12.13 14.00
N ILE A 160 7.79 10.97 13.35
CA ILE A 160 6.71 10.49 12.48
C ILE A 160 5.42 10.31 13.29
N LEU A 161 5.49 9.69 14.47
CA LEU A 161 4.33 9.50 15.35
C LEU A 161 3.75 10.83 15.85
N LYS A 162 4.59 11.84 16.16
CA LYS A 162 4.12 13.21 16.46
C LYS A 162 3.34 13.79 15.29
N SER A 163 3.80 13.53 14.06
CA SER A 163 3.17 14.05 12.84
C SER A 163 1.84 13.37 12.55
N LEU A 164 1.74 12.04 12.73
CA LEU A 164 0.46 11.33 12.63
C LEU A 164 -0.61 11.94 13.54
N ARG A 165 -0.27 12.27 14.80
CA ARG A 165 -1.23 12.92 15.73
C ARG A 165 -1.73 14.27 15.20
N LYS A 166 -0.87 15.05 14.56
CA LYS A 166 -1.24 16.36 13.99
C LYS A 166 -2.09 16.23 12.71
N LEU A 167 -1.82 15.21 11.91
CA LEU A 167 -2.52 14.99 10.64
C LEU A 167 -3.92 14.40 10.83
N GLN A 168 -4.18 13.75 11.98
CA GLN A 168 -5.50 13.22 12.28
C GLN A 168 -6.50 14.35 12.59
N GLN A 169 -7.66 14.27 11.95
CA GLN A 169 -8.74 15.24 12.08
C GLN A 169 -9.72 14.82 13.20
N PRO A 170 -10.52 15.76 13.75
CA PRO A 170 -11.48 15.45 14.82
C PRO A 170 -12.50 14.36 14.50
N ASN A 171 -12.84 14.19 13.22
CA ASN A 171 -13.75 13.14 12.76
C ASN A 171 -13.08 11.76 12.57
N GLY A 172 -11.75 11.67 12.77
CA GLY A 172 -10.97 10.44 12.67
C GLY A 172 -10.21 10.20 11.37
N CYS A 173 -10.49 10.98 10.32
CA CYS A 173 -9.72 10.89 9.07
C CYS A 173 -8.34 11.55 9.18
N PHE A 174 -7.58 11.53 8.09
CA PHE A 174 -6.25 12.15 8.02
C PHE A 174 -6.17 13.08 6.81
N ILE A 175 -5.38 14.14 6.94
CA ILE A 175 -4.90 14.95 5.81
C ILE A 175 -3.47 14.52 5.43
N PRO A 176 -3.05 14.71 4.17
CA PRO A 176 -1.70 14.32 3.72
C PRO A 176 -0.57 15.16 4.33
N CYS A 177 -0.80 16.47 4.46
CA CYS A 177 0.09 17.45 5.06
C CYS A 177 -0.73 18.70 5.48
N ILE A 178 -0.13 19.66 6.17
CA ILE A 178 -0.84 20.88 6.61
C ILE A 178 -1.19 21.82 5.45
N THR A 179 -0.44 21.77 4.34
CA THR A 179 -0.65 22.65 3.18
C THR A 179 -1.64 22.10 2.16
N ASP A 180 -2.06 20.85 2.30
CA ASP A 180 -3.03 20.18 1.43
C ASP A 180 -4.14 19.56 2.28
N TYR A 181 -5.32 20.16 2.20
CA TYR A 181 -6.44 19.90 3.11
C TYR A 181 -7.53 19.05 2.44
N GLU A 182 -7.15 17.83 2.08
CA GLU A 182 -8.03 16.81 1.49
C GLU A 182 -8.25 15.62 2.44
N PRO A 183 -9.06 15.79 3.49
CA PRO A 183 -9.29 14.73 4.49
C PRO A 183 -10.08 13.55 3.92
N ASP A 184 -9.46 12.37 3.80
CA ASP A 184 -10.17 11.18 3.31
C ASP A 184 -9.55 9.80 3.64
N MET A 185 -10.24 8.75 3.20
CA MET A 185 -9.92 7.34 3.42
C MET A 185 -8.55 6.90 2.88
N ARG A 186 -7.98 7.57 1.87
CA ARG A 186 -6.62 7.26 1.34
C ARG A 186 -5.58 7.48 2.44
N PHE A 187 -5.74 8.56 3.20
CA PHE A 187 -4.81 8.94 4.26
C PHE A 187 -5.05 8.16 5.54
N VAL A 188 -6.27 7.67 5.77
CA VAL A 188 -6.54 6.65 6.80
C VAL A 188 -5.69 5.40 6.55
N TYR A 189 -5.68 4.90 5.31
CA TYR A 189 -4.82 3.77 4.94
C TYR A 189 -3.33 4.06 5.11
N CYS A 190 -2.87 5.24 4.64
CA CYS A 190 -1.47 5.62 4.79
C CYS A 190 -1.06 5.69 6.28
N ALA A 191 -1.89 6.28 7.14
CA ALA A 191 -1.63 6.34 8.59
C ALA A 191 -1.61 4.94 9.22
N ALA A 192 -2.59 4.09 8.88
CA ALA A 192 -2.65 2.71 9.36
C ALA A 192 -1.41 1.90 8.92
N ALA A 193 -0.98 2.02 7.66
CA ALA A 193 0.20 1.34 7.14
C ALA A 193 1.49 1.84 7.79
N VAL A 194 1.65 3.16 7.99
CA VAL A 194 2.82 3.71 8.70
C VAL A 194 2.85 3.20 10.15
N SER A 195 1.74 3.29 10.89
CA SER A 195 1.67 2.78 12.27
C SER A 195 1.94 1.28 12.35
N TYR A 196 1.47 0.50 11.37
CA TYR A 196 1.75 -0.92 11.29
C TYR A 196 3.24 -1.20 11.05
N ILE A 197 3.86 -0.56 10.05
CA ILE A 197 5.27 -0.77 9.73
C ILE A 197 6.17 -0.39 10.93
N LEU A 198 5.87 0.73 11.59
CA LEU A 198 6.60 1.20 12.78
C LEU A 198 6.26 0.42 14.06
N ASN A 199 5.33 -0.53 13.96
CA ASN A 199 4.79 -1.31 15.08
C ASN A 199 4.37 -0.43 16.26
N ASP A 200 3.73 0.71 15.96
CA ASP A 200 3.40 1.73 16.96
C ASP A 200 2.20 2.57 16.52
N TRP A 201 1.17 2.54 17.35
CA TRP A 201 -0.09 3.25 17.12
C TRP A 201 -0.30 4.42 18.06
N SER A 202 0.69 4.81 18.89
CA SER A 202 0.60 5.98 19.77
C SER A 202 0.44 7.30 19.01
N GLY A 203 0.71 7.28 17.70
CA GLY A 203 0.47 8.38 16.78
C GLY A 203 -0.98 8.57 16.33
N VAL A 204 -1.89 7.64 16.68
CA VAL A 204 -3.24 7.55 16.09
C VAL A 204 -4.30 7.36 17.17
N ASP A 205 -5.32 8.21 17.19
CA ASP A 205 -6.59 7.97 17.88
C ASP A 205 -7.37 6.88 17.11
N LYS A 206 -7.17 5.62 17.54
CA LYS A 206 -7.84 4.45 16.94
C LYS A 206 -9.37 4.54 17.02
N PRO A 207 -9.99 4.87 18.17
CA PRO A 207 -11.45 5.05 18.24
C PRO A 207 -12.00 6.03 17.19
N ALA A 208 -11.39 7.22 17.04
CA ALA A 208 -11.82 8.20 16.06
C ALA A 208 -11.67 7.67 14.63
N LEU A 209 -10.49 7.09 14.30
CA LEU A 209 -10.21 6.48 12.99
C LEU A 209 -11.23 5.40 12.64
N LEU A 210 -11.48 4.48 13.57
CA LEU A 210 -12.49 3.44 13.40
C LEU A 210 -13.84 4.08 13.11
N ASN A 211 -14.27 5.04 13.92
CA ASN A 211 -15.55 5.71 13.73
C ASN A 211 -15.68 6.35 12.33
N PHE A 212 -14.60 6.94 11.80
CA PHE A 212 -14.57 7.45 10.43
C PHE A 212 -14.78 6.35 9.38
N ILE A 213 -14.11 5.19 9.53
CA ILE A 213 -14.29 4.04 8.65
C ILE A 213 -15.76 3.58 8.68
N ARG A 214 -16.35 3.44 9.87
CA ARG A 214 -17.75 3.02 10.04
C ARG A 214 -18.72 3.97 9.36
N GLU A 215 -18.59 5.27 9.61
CA GLU A 215 -19.45 6.30 9.02
C GLU A 215 -19.26 6.45 7.49
N SER A 216 -18.16 5.93 6.95
CA SER A 216 -17.88 5.92 5.51
C SER A 216 -18.44 4.69 4.78
N GLN A 217 -18.98 3.70 5.51
CA GLN A 217 -19.71 2.60 4.87
C GLN A 217 -21.05 3.12 4.34
N THR A 218 -21.29 2.92 3.05
CA THR A 218 -22.47 3.43 2.36
C THR A 218 -23.65 2.46 2.44
N TYR A 219 -24.81 2.89 1.94
CA TYR A 219 -25.97 2.02 1.75
C TYR A 219 -25.73 0.89 0.73
N GLU A 220 -24.72 1.02 -0.15
CA GLU A 220 -24.30 -0.07 -1.05
C GLU A 220 -23.35 -1.05 -0.34
N HIS A 221 -23.00 -0.81 0.93
CA HIS A 221 -22.06 -1.56 1.75
C HIS A 221 -20.58 -1.46 1.36
N GLY A 222 -20.24 -0.86 0.22
CA GLY A 222 -18.88 -0.37 -0.04
C GLY A 222 -18.56 0.89 0.76
N PHE A 223 -17.28 1.26 0.83
CA PHE A 223 -16.83 2.45 1.56
C PHE A 223 -16.55 3.62 0.62
N ALA A 224 -16.96 4.80 1.04
CA ALA A 224 -16.74 6.03 0.32
C ALA A 224 -15.47 6.75 0.78
N GLN A 225 -15.09 7.81 0.06
CA GLN A 225 -13.95 8.66 0.37
C GLN A 225 -14.11 9.38 1.72
N SER A 226 -15.34 9.78 2.04
CA SER A 226 -15.77 10.34 3.32
C SER A 226 -17.22 9.94 3.60
N PRO A 227 -17.72 10.09 4.84
CA PRO A 227 -19.11 9.80 5.16
C PRO A 227 -20.08 10.47 4.19
N ARG A 228 -21.11 9.72 3.77
CA ARG A 228 -22.17 10.15 2.84
C ARG A 228 -21.75 10.38 1.38
N HIS A 229 -20.51 10.06 1.00
CA HIS A 229 -20.10 10.02 -0.41
C HIS A 229 -20.44 8.67 -1.07
N GLU A 230 -20.18 8.57 -2.38
CA GLU A 230 -20.38 7.35 -3.19
C GLU A 230 -19.35 6.27 -2.82
N ALA A 231 -19.78 5.01 -2.75
CA ALA A 231 -18.87 3.88 -2.53
C ALA A 231 -17.89 3.72 -3.68
N HIS A 232 -16.62 3.48 -3.37
CA HIS A 232 -15.57 3.40 -4.40
C HIS A 232 -14.53 2.31 -4.08
N GLY A 233 -14.08 1.58 -5.08
CA GLY A 233 -13.25 0.40 -4.89
C GLY A 233 -11.92 0.67 -4.20
N GLY A 234 -11.27 1.80 -4.53
CA GLY A 234 -10.04 2.21 -3.86
C GLY A 234 -10.23 2.56 -2.38
N THR A 235 -11.35 3.20 -2.02
CA THR A 235 -11.63 3.59 -0.64
C THR A 235 -12.16 2.42 0.17
N THR A 236 -12.89 1.49 -0.45
CA THR A 236 -13.21 0.16 0.12
C THR A 236 -11.94 -0.62 0.44
N TYR A 237 -10.96 -0.67 -0.47
CA TYR A 237 -9.67 -1.27 -0.15
C TYR A 237 -9.00 -0.58 1.04
N CYS A 238 -8.90 0.75 1.00
CA CYS A 238 -8.26 1.51 2.08
C CYS A 238 -8.91 1.22 3.44
N ALA A 239 -10.25 1.20 3.52
CA ALA A 239 -10.99 0.89 4.73
C ALA A 239 -10.72 -0.55 5.23
N ILE A 240 -10.88 -1.55 4.36
CA ILE A 240 -10.69 -2.96 4.71
C ILE A 240 -9.24 -3.26 5.10
N ALA A 241 -8.28 -2.75 4.33
CA ALA A 241 -6.87 -2.93 4.63
C ALA A 241 -6.48 -2.24 5.94
N SER A 242 -7.01 -1.05 6.23
CA SER A 242 -6.77 -0.37 7.51
C SER A 242 -7.29 -1.17 8.70
N LEU A 243 -8.50 -1.74 8.60
CA LEU A 243 -9.07 -2.63 9.61
C LEU A 243 -8.17 -3.86 9.84
N GLY A 244 -7.71 -4.49 8.75
CA GLY A 244 -6.79 -5.63 8.82
C GLY A 244 -5.44 -5.28 9.46
N LEU A 245 -4.85 -4.12 9.14
CA LEU A 245 -3.61 -3.67 9.74
C LEU A 245 -3.77 -3.36 11.23
N MET A 246 -4.94 -2.84 11.65
CA MET A 246 -5.18 -2.46 13.04
C MET A 246 -5.35 -3.63 14.01
N GLY A 247 -5.96 -4.73 13.57
CA GLY A 247 -6.33 -5.83 14.46
C GLY A 247 -6.47 -7.21 13.79
N GLY A 248 -6.00 -7.37 12.56
CA GLY A 248 -6.00 -8.63 11.83
C GLY A 248 -7.39 -9.25 11.71
N ASP A 249 -7.47 -10.56 11.95
CA ASP A 249 -8.71 -11.34 11.89
C ASP A 249 -9.80 -10.81 12.83
N ALA A 250 -9.44 -10.12 13.92
CA ALA A 250 -10.44 -9.60 14.86
C ALA A 250 -11.39 -8.58 14.23
N PHE A 251 -10.93 -7.84 13.20
CA PHE A 251 -11.80 -6.92 12.45
C PHE A 251 -12.33 -7.51 11.15
N LEU A 252 -11.73 -8.59 10.63
CA LEU A 252 -12.05 -9.14 9.31
C LEU A 252 -12.83 -10.47 9.35
N ASP A 253 -12.92 -11.12 10.52
CA ASP A 253 -13.66 -12.36 10.69
C ASP A 253 -15.06 -12.13 11.30
N GLN A 254 -16.10 -12.30 10.48
CA GLN A 254 -17.50 -12.30 10.92
C GLN A 254 -18.01 -13.69 11.36
N ARG A 255 -17.22 -14.78 11.23
CA ARG A 255 -17.59 -16.10 11.78
C ARG A 255 -17.71 -16.05 13.30
N THR A 256 -17.13 -15.02 13.92
CA THR A 256 -17.29 -14.64 15.31
C THR A 256 -18.74 -14.28 15.71
N MET A 257 -19.72 -14.26 14.82
CA MET A 257 -21.12 -14.01 15.22
C MET A 257 -21.87 -15.22 15.76
N VAL A 258 -21.27 -16.41 15.76
CA VAL A 258 -21.80 -17.59 16.47
C VAL A 258 -21.36 -17.53 17.93
N ARG A 259 -22.33 -17.69 18.84
CA ARG A 259 -22.08 -17.71 20.27
C ARG A 259 -21.26 -18.95 20.63
N GLN A 260 -20.14 -18.78 21.33
CA GLN A 260 -19.28 -19.89 21.71
C GLN A 260 -19.84 -20.62 22.94
N GLU A 261 -19.61 -21.92 23.03
CA GLU A 261 -20.07 -22.73 24.16
C GLU A 261 -19.34 -22.28 25.45
N GLY A 262 -20.09 -21.82 26.45
CA GLY A 262 -19.55 -21.28 27.71
C GLY A 262 -19.34 -19.76 27.74
N GLU A 263 -19.64 -19.04 26.65
CA GLU A 263 -19.48 -17.58 26.55
C GLU A 263 -20.62 -16.81 27.25
N THR A 264 -20.25 -15.90 28.15
CA THR A 264 -21.21 -15.04 28.87
C THR A 264 -21.85 -14.01 27.95
N ASP A 265 -22.99 -13.45 28.35
CA ASP A 265 -23.67 -12.41 27.57
C ASP A 265 -22.79 -11.15 27.38
N SER A 266 -21.96 -10.78 28.38
CA SER A 266 -21.09 -9.60 28.24
C SER A 266 -19.90 -9.87 27.32
N GLU A 267 -19.32 -11.07 27.34
CA GLU A 267 -18.23 -11.46 26.44
C GLU A 267 -18.72 -11.55 24.99
N PHE A 268 -19.91 -12.13 24.80
CA PHE A 268 -20.56 -12.17 23.48
C PHE A 268 -20.88 -10.77 22.99
N GLU A 269 -21.43 -9.88 23.83
CA GLU A 269 -21.78 -8.51 23.42
C GLU A 269 -20.55 -7.63 23.20
N GLU A 270 -19.47 -7.83 23.97
CA GLU A 270 -18.19 -7.18 23.72
C GLU A 270 -17.58 -7.67 22.40
N ARG A 271 -17.62 -8.98 22.12
CA ARG A 271 -17.14 -9.56 20.85
C ARG A 271 -18.01 -9.14 19.67
N ARG A 272 -19.33 -9.04 19.85
CA ARG A 272 -20.32 -8.51 18.90
C ARG A 272 -20.29 -6.98 18.78
N SER A 273 -19.71 -6.26 19.71
CA SER A 273 -19.46 -4.82 19.55
C SER A 273 -18.20 -4.57 18.69
N ARG A 274 -17.29 -5.56 18.65
CA ARG A 274 -16.07 -5.56 17.82
C ARG A 274 -16.32 -6.17 16.43
N ALA A 275 -17.03 -7.29 16.36
CA ALA A 275 -17.56 -7.87 15.13
C ALA A 275 -18.81 -7.08 14.71
N GLY A 276 -19.06 -6.79 13.44
CA GLY A 276 -20.23 -5.94 13.06
C GLY A 276 -20.04 -4.45 13.30
N PHE A 277 -18.80 -4.02 13.62
CA PHE A 277 -18.36 -2.63 13.52
C PHE A 277 -18.68 -2.02 12.14
N VAL A 278 -18.58 -2.84 11.10
CA VAL A 278 -19.00 -2.60 9.73
C VAL A 278 -19.64 -3.87 9.16
N ASP A 279 -20.48 -3.73 8.14
CA ASP A 279 -21.09 -4.86 7.43
C ASP A 279 -20.12 -5.45 6.38
N LEU A 280 -19.29 -6.41 6.78
CA LEU A 280 -18.35 -7.07 5.87
C LEU A 280 -19.01 -8.05 4.91
N GLU A 281 -20.16 -8.65 5.24
CA GLU A 281 -20.89 -9.51 4.30
C GLU A 281 -21.44 -8.67 3.15
N GLY A 282 -22.08 -7.55 3.47
CA GLY A 282 -22.51 -6.55 2.50
C GLY A 282 -21.32 -6.03 1.68
N THR A 283 -20.19 -5.71 2.34
CA THR A 283 -18.97 -5.26 1.65
C THR A 283 -18.46 -6.33 0.68
N ARG A 284 -18.38 -7.59 1.11
CA ARG A 284 -17.99 -8.73 0.27
C ARG A 284 -18.90 -8.85 -0.95
N ARG A 285 -20.22 -8.76 -0.75
CA ARG A 285 -21.20 -8.78 -1.83
C ARG A 285 -20.98 -7.63 -2.82
N TRP A 286 -20.80 -6.41 -2.31
CA TRP A 286 -20.57 -5.22 -3.12
C TRP A 286 -19.30 -5.35 -3.95
N CYS A 287 -18.19 -5.79 -3.34
CA CYS A 287 -16.92 -6.04 -4.03
C CYS A 287 -17.06 -7.09 -5.14
N LEU A 288 -17.73 -8.22 -4.88
CA LEU A 288 -17.94 -9.26 -5.90
C LEU A 288 -18.80 -8.73 -7.08
N GLN A 289 -19.78 -7.87 -6.81
CA GLN A 289 -20.58 -7.20 -7.85
C GLN A 289 -19.80 -6.17 -8.69
N ARG A 290 -18.53 -5.92 -8.40
CA ARG A 290 -17.65 -5.11 -9.23
C ARG A 290 -17.02 -5.90 -10.36
N GLN A 291 -17.04 -7.23 -10.30
CA GLN A 291 -16.49 -8.04 -11.37
C GLN A 291 -17.44 -8.04 -12.58
N THR A 292 -16.90 -7.67 -13.74
CA THR A 292 -17.55 -7.87 -15.04
C THR A 292 -16.67 -8.80 -15.87
N THR A 293 -15.69 -8.26 -16.62
CA THR A 293 -14.53 -9.04 -17.11
C THR A 293 -13.37 -8.90 -16.12
N GLY A 294 -12.81 -7.70 -16.04
CA GLY A 294 -12.04 -7.21 -14.89
C GLY A 294 -12.95 -6.62 -13.82
N PHE A 295 -12.47 -5.61 -13.11
CA PHE A 295 -13.21 -4.94 -12.05
C PHE A 295 -13.49 -3.47 -12.39
N GLN A 296 -14.69 -3.00 -12.05
CA GLN A 296 -15.04 -1.57 -12.05
C GLN A 296 -14.88 -0.99 -10.65
N GLY A 297 -14.54 0.30 -10.55
CA GLY A 297 -14.40 0.95 -9.25
C GLY A 297 -15.71 1.31 -8.56
N ARG A 298 -16.80 1.45 -9.33
CA ARG A 298 -18.12 1.94 -8.88
C ARG A 298 -19.22 1.33 -9.73
N THR A 299 -20.47 1.45 -9.28
CA THR A 299 -21.62 0.87 -9.97
C THR A 299 -21.79 1.56 -11.32
N ASN A 300 -21.96 0.81 -12.40
CA ASN A 300 -22.15 1.32 -13.77
C ASN A 300 -20.96 2.16 -14.30
N LYS A 301 -19.72 1.83 -13.93
CA LYS A 301 -18.50 2.44 -14.49
C LYS A 301 -17.72 1.42 -15.33
N PRO A 302 -16.92 1.88 -16.31
CA PRO A 302 -16.07 0.96 -17.05
C PRO A 302 -15.07 0.26 -16.12
N THR A 303 -14.65 -0.95 -16.51
CA THR A 303 -13.54 -1.64 -15.88
C THR A 303 -12.24 -0.86 -16.01
N ASP A 304 -11.32 -1.11 -15.10
CA ASP A 304 -9.99 -0.51 -15.09
C ASP A 304 -9.03 -1.49 -14.40
N THR A 305 -7.88 -1.72 -15.02
CA THR A 305 -6.82 -2.64 -14.55
C THR A 305 -6.53 -2.50 -13.06
N CYS A 306 -6.49 -1.28 -12.51
CA CYS A 306 -6.09 -1.11 -11.12
C CYS A 306 -7.11 -1.68 -10.13
N TYR A 307 -8.40 -1.75 -10.49
CA TYR A 307 -9.41 -2.34 -9.60
C TYR A 307 -9.34 -3.87 -9.53
N SER A 308 -8.68 -4.52 -10.49
CA SER A 308 -8.34 -5.95 -10.35
C SER A 308 -7.46 -6.19 -9.11
N PHE A 309 -6.68 -5.18 -8.67
CA PHE A 309 -6.07 -5.17 -7.35
C PHE A 309 -6.94 -4.48 -6.30
N TRP A 310 -7.43 -3.25 -6.48
CA TRP A 310 -8.12 -2.57 -5.37
C TRP A 310 -9.32 -3.36 -4.84
N ILE A 311 -10.19 -3.86 -5.71
CA ILE A 311 -11.29 -4.72 -5.29
C ILE A 311 -10.79 -6.12 -4.92
N GLY A 312 -9.91 -6.70 -5.74
CA GLY A 312 -9.38 -8.05 -5.52
C GLY A 312 -8.66 -8.19 -4.17
N GLY A 313 -7.82 -7.23 -3.82
CA GLY A 313 -7.11 -7.11 -2.55
C GLY A 313 -8.04 -6.92 -1.37
N ALA A 314 -9.14 -6.15 -1.52
CA ALA A 314 -10.16 -6.06 -0.47
C ALA A 314 -10.87 -7.41 -0.24
N ILE A 315 -11.21 -8.12 -1.32
CA ILE A 315 -11.81 -9.47 -1.25
C ILE A 315 -10.81 -10.46 -0.62
N ALA A 316 -9.53 -10.39 -1.00
CA ALA A 316 -8.47 -11.23 -0.47
C ALA A 316 -8.19 -10.98 1.01
N ALA A 317 -8.18 -9.71 1.44
CA ALA A 317 -8.07 -9.34 2.85
C ALA A 317 -9.24 -9.91 3.68
N MET A 318 -10.45 -9.95 3.12
CA MET A 318 -11.63 -10.61 3.75
C MET A 318 -11.65 -12.15 3.58
N GLY A 319 -10.56 -12.76 3.08
CA GLY A 319 -10.42 -14.20 2.95
C GLY A 319 -11.43 -14.86 2.00
N SER A 320 -11.89 -14.15 0.97
CA SER A 320 -12.96 -14.61 0.07
C SER A 320 -12.58 -14.54 -1.42
N PHE A 321 -11.27 -14.54 -1.73
CA PHE A 321 -10.77 -14.36 -3.10
C PHE A 321 -11.05 -15.55 -4.02
N ASP A 322 -11.28 -16.73 -3.44
CA ASP A 322 -11.75 -17.94 -4.13
C ASP A 322 -13.10 -17.76 -4.85
N LEU A 323 -13.88 -16.74 -4.49
CA LEU A 323 -15.15 -16.39 -5.13
C LEU A 323 -14.98 -15.55 -6.41
N VAL A 324 -13.78 -15.08 -6.72
CA VAL A 324 -13.52 -14.28 -7.93
C VAL A 324 -13.37 -15.20 -9.14
N ASN A 325 -13.97 -14.81 -10.27
CA ASN A 325 -13.72 -15.51 -11.54
C ASN A 325 -12.31 -15.17 -12.06
N PHE A 326 -11.34 -16.05 -11.81
CA PHE A 326 -9.94 -15.83 -12.19
C PHE A 326 -9.73 -15.80 -13.70
N GLU A 327 -10.46 -16.63 -14.46
CA GLU A 327 -10.32 -16.70 -15.91
C GLU A 327 -10.68 -15.37 -16.58
N CYS A 328 -11.83 -14.78 -16.21
CA CYS A 328 -12.25 -13.49 -16.73
C CYS A 328 -11.31 -12.35 -16.32
N ASN A 329 -10.91 -12.31 -15.04
CA ASN A 329 -10.04 -11.24 -14.55
C ASN A 329 -8.64 -11.32 -15.19
N ARG A 330 -8.06 -12.52 -15.26
CA ARG A 330 -6.79 -12.75 -15.95
C ARG A 330 -6.89 -12.42 -17.43
N GLY A 331 -7.96 -12.83 -18.10
CA GLY A 331 -8.23 -12.50 -19.50
C GLY A 331 -8.21 -10.99 -19.75
N PHE A 332 -8.94 -10.22 -18.94
CA PHE A 332 -8.94 -8.75 -19.01
C PHE A 332 -7.55 -8.14 -18.81
N LEU A 333 -6.78 -8.61 -17.81
CA LEU A 333 -5.40 -8.13 -17.60
C LEU A 333 -4.52 -8.41 -18.84
N MET A 334 -4.68 -9.56 -19.48
CA MET A 334 -3.92 -9.87 -20.70
C MET A 334 -4.30 -8.95 -21.88
N GLU A 335 -5.53 -8.44 -21.94
CA GLU A 335 -5.96 -7.47 -22.94
C GLU A 335 -5.37 -6.07 -22.70
N THR A 336 -5.15 -5.68 -21.44
CA THR A 336 -4.55 -4.38 -21.07
C THR A 336 -3.01 -4.42 -21.00
N GLN A 337 -2.41 -5.60 -21.15
CA GLN A 337 -0.96 -5.77 -21.27
C GLN A 337 -0.43 -5.18 -22.58
N HIS A 338 0.54 -4.27 -22.49
CA HIS A 338 1.08 -3.64 -23.68
C HIS A 338 2.08 -4.56 -24.42
N LYS A 339 1.74 -4.94 -25.65
CA LYS A 339 2.47 -5.95 -26.44
C LYS A 339 3.92 -5.57 -26.80
N ALA A 340 4.25 -4.30 -26.98
CA ALA A 340 5.62 -3.88 -27.32
C ALA A 340 6.48 -3.61 -26.08
N PHE A 341 6.02 -2.71 -25.20
CA PHE A 341 6.80 -2.23 -24.06
C PHE A 341 6.75 -3.14 -22.82
N GLY A 342 5.77 -4.03 -22.69
CA GLY A 342 5.38 -4.55 -21.37
C GLY A 342 4.67 -3.47 -20.55
N GLY A 343 4.38 -3.77 -19.29
CA GLY A 343 3.49 -2.96 -18.46
C GLY A 343 2.01 -3.17 -18.81
N PHE A 344 1.14 -2.60 -18.00
CA PHE A 344 -0.31 -2.62 -18.19
C PHE A 344 -0.84 -1.20 -18.30
N GLY A 345 -1.77 -0.99 -19.23
CA GLY A 345 -2.58 0.22 -19.31
C GLY A 345 -3.84 0.12 -18.46
N LYS A 346 -4.55 1.24 -18.34
CA LYS A 346 -5.87 1.30 -17.69
C LYS A 346 -6.92 0.46 -18.42
N TRP A 347 -6.93 0.57 -19.74
CA TRP A 347 -7.85 -0.11 -20.65
C TRP A 347 -7.09 -0.76 -21.81
N VAL A 348 -7.80 -1.56 -22.60
CA VAL A 348 -7.29 -2.09 -23.87
C VAL A 348 -6.84 -0.92 -24.76
N ASP A 349 -5.73 -1.11 -25.46
CA ASP A 349 -5.12 -0.11 -26.38
C ASP A 349 -4.75 1.25 -25.75
N THR A 350 -4.54 1.28 -24.43
CA THR A 350 -3.94 2.44 -23.74
C THR A 350 -2.45 2.24 -23.45
N TYR A 351 -1.71 3.34 -23.35
CA TYR A 351 -0.30 3.27 -22.94
C TYR A 351 -0.17 2.75 -21.51
N PRO A 352 0.85 1.93 -21.22
CA PRO A 352 1.08 1.43 -19.88
C PRO A 352 1.66 2.53 -18.98
N ASP A 353 1.17 2.60 -17.75
CA ASP A 353 1.73 3.46 -16.70
C ASP A 353 2.16 2.67 -15.47
N VAL A 354 2.96 3.31 -14.63
CA VAL A 354 3.65 2.64 -13.52
C VAL A 354 2.64 2.07 -12.51
N LEU A 355 1.55 2.80 -12.24
CA LEU A 355 0.52 2.38 -11.30
C LEU A 355 -0.22 1.16 -11.83
N HIS A 356 -0.82 1.24 -13.02
CA HIS A 356 -1.58 0.12 -13.56
C HIS A 356 -0.69 -1.09 -13.83
N SER A 357 0.57 -0.88 -14.20
CA SER A 357 1.54 -1.95 -14.37
C SER A 357 1.77 -2.72 -13.08
N TYR A 358 2.00 -2.02 -11.97
CA TYR A 358 2.17 -2.67 -10.68
C TYR A 358 0.89 -3.32 -10.16
N MET A 359 -0.25 -2.64 -10.25
CA MET A 359 -1.55 -3.17 -9.80
C MET A 359 -1.98 -4.41 -10.62
N GLY A 360 -1.67 -4.45 -11.92
CA GLY A 360 -1.88 -5.63 -12.75
C GLY A 360 -1.04 -6.82 -12.28
N ILE A 361 0.25 -6.61 -11.99
CA ILE A 361 1.13 -7.64 -11.42
C ILE A 361 0.66 -8.10 -10.04
N ALA A 362 0.25 -7.18 -9.17
CA ALA A 362 -0.29 -7.51 -7.85
C ALA A 362 -1.58 -8.35 -7.96
N SER A 363 -2.47 -8.03 -8.91
CA SER A 363 -3.67 -8.84 -9.15
C SER A 363 -3.34 -10.25 -9.66
N LEU A 364 -2.37 -10.39 -10.57
CA LEU A 364 -1.86 -11.69 -11.01
C LEU A 364 -1.24 -12.48 -9.85
N ALA A 365 -0.53 -11.80 -8.94
CA ALA A 365 0.02 -12.40 -7.73
C ALA A 365 -1.06 -12.93 -6.78
N LEU A 366 -2.19 -12.21 -6.61
CA LEU A 366 -3.35 -12.70 -5.85
C LEU A 366 -3.96 -13.97 -6.46
N MET A 367 -3.98 -14.08 -7.79
CA MET A 367 -4.48 -15.27 -8.51
C MET A 367 -3.48 -16.42 -8.58
N GLY A 368 -2.26 -16.26 -8.06
CA GLY A 368 -1.23 -17.30 -8.11
C GLY A 368 -0.64 -17.52 -9.52
N GLU A 369 -0.52 -16.46 -10.32
CA GLU A 369 0.07 -16.53 -11.67
C GLU A 369 1.49 -17.13 -11.61
N PRO A 370 1.81 -18.15 -12.44
CA PRO A 370 3.14 -18.76 -12.46
C PRO A 370 4.26 -17.74 -12.72
N GLY A 371 5.33 -17.82 -11.91
CA GLY A 371 6.48 -16.94 -12.04
C GLY A 371 6.32 -15.55 -11.38
N ILE A 372 5.25 -15.35 -10.61
CA ILE A 372 5.02 -14.19 -9.75
C ILE A 372 4.95 -14.66 -8.29
N ARG A 373 5.60 -13.94 -7.37
CA ARG A 373 5.60 -14.24 -5.93
C ARG A 373 4.21 -14.04 -5.32
N PRO A 374 3.82 -14.84 -4.31
CA PRO A 374 2.57 -14.63 -3.58
C PRO A 374 2.50 -13.25 -2.93
N LEU A 375 1.31 -12.64 -2.96
CA LEU A 375 1.03 -11.32 -2.38
C LEU A 375 0.43 -11.41 -0.97
N GLU A 376 0.78 -10.44 -0.14
CA GLU A 376 0.09 -10.05 1.08
C GLU A 376 -0.81 -8.83 0.75
N PRO A 377 -2.15 -8.95 0.90
CA PRO A 377 -3.08 -7.95 0.39
C PRO A 377 -3.17 -6.64 1.20
N LEU A 378 -2.84 -6.62 2.49
CA LEU A 378 -3.03 -5.46 3.36
C LEU A 378 -2.03 -4.34 3.08
N LEU A 379 -0.75 -4.66 2.92
CA LEU A 379 0.31 -3.71 2.56
C LEU A 379 0.59 -3.68 1.05
N ASN A 380 -0.05 -4.57 0.27
CA ASN A 380 0.22 -4.76 -1.14
C ASN A 380 1.70 -5.07 -1.41
N ILE A 381 2.28 -6.05 -0.72
CA ILE A 381 3.69 -6.45 -0.90
C ILE A 381 3.77 -7.96 -1.03
N SER A 382 4.89 -8.53 -1.50
CA SER A 382 5.01 -9.99 -1.47
C SER A 382 5.01 -10.51 -0.03
N LYS A 383 4.57 -11.76 0.16
CA LYS A 383 4.67 -12.43 1.46
C LYS A 383 6.12 -12.49 1.97
N ARG A 384 7.10 -12.58 1.07
CA ARG A 384 8.53 -12.49 1.41
C ARG A 384 8.88 -11.14 2.04
N MET A 385 8.34 -10.03 1.54
CA MET A 385 8.58 -8.70 2.12
C MET A 385 7.83 -8.49 3.43
N GLN A 386 6.67 -9.13 3.62
CA GLN A 386 6.01 -9.18 4.92
C GLN A 386 6.86 -9.94 5.96
N GLU A 387 7.41 -11.10 5.59
CA GLU A 387 8.33 -11.85 6.47
C GLU A 387 9.57 -11.01 6.82
N ARG A 388 10.11 -10.28 5.84
CA ARG A 388 11.21 -9.33 6.06
C ARG A 388 10.82 -8.23 7.06
N LEU A 389 9.64 -7.63 6.91
CA LEU A 389 9.14 -6.62 7.85
C LEU A 389 9.23 -7.16 9.30
N TYR A 390 8.73 -8.36 9.55
CA TYR A 390 8.71 -8.93 10.90
C TYR A 390 10.09 -9.36 11.41
N ASN A 391 10.92 -9.96 10.55
CA ASN A 391 12.13 -10.66 10.98
C ASN A 391 13.40 -9.82 10.84
N GLU A 392 13.40 -8.79 9.99
CA GLU A 392 14.60 -8.06 9.59
C GLU A 392 14.58 -6.57 9.95
N THR A 393 13.42 -5.97 10.22
CA THR A 393 13.34 -4.55 10.61
C THR A 393 13.42 -4.35 12.12
N VAL A 394 13.97 -3.21 12.54
CA VAL A 394 14.21 -2.89 13.97
C VAL A 394 12.93 -2.74 14.80
N PHE A 395 11.77 -2.47 14.19
CA PHE A 395 10.53 -2.23 14.92
C PHE A 395 9.75 -3.49 15.29
N TRP A 396 10.04 -4.60 14.61
CA TRP A 396 9.39 -5.89 14.83
C TRP A 396 10.33 -6.94 15.42
N LYS A 397 11.65 -6.77 15.26
CA LYS A 397 12.67 -7.55 15.99
C LYS A 397 12.49 -7.34 17.50
N LYS A 398 12.25 -8.44 18.21
CA LYS A 398 12.27 -8.48 19.68
C LYS A 398 13.67 -8.62 20.24
#